data_AF-A0A957DR34-F1
#
_entry.id   AF-A0A957DR34-F1
#
_cell.length_a   1.000
_cell.length_b   1.000
_cell.length_c   1.000
_cell.angle_alpha   90.00
_cell.angle_beta   90.00
_cell.angle_gamma   90.00
#
_symmetry.space_group_name_H-M   'P 1'
#
loop_
_entity.id
_entity.type
_entity.pdbx_description
1 polymer ?
#
loop_
_entity_poly.entity_id
_entity_poly.type
_entity_poly.pdbx_seq_one_letter_code
_entity_poly.pdbx_strand_id
1 'polypeptide(L)'
;MTETIDFETDHLLTKWGFQDGEQLGDFLRQNGYGRLDETSDEWYAFSRRVLCEVVECFVCPQISNAIKPYRVLTSHNPMRVYEVDGHHITEWETVPTLQPFTVSVARETILETAVHLYATRFTPTGEIVSYMVRSAWATAVAQQQGWAE
;
A
#
# COMPACT_ATOMS: atom_id res chain seq x y z
N MET A 1 2.65 7.56 25.67
CA MET A 1 3.04 6.38 24.88
C MET A 1 2.46 6.60 23.50
N THR A 2 3.29 6.62 22.47
CA THR A 2 2.79 6.76 21.09
C THR A 2 2.10 5.47 20.69
N GLU A 3 0.83 5.53 20.35
CA GLU A 3 0.09 4.36 19.87
C GLU A 3 0.53 4.00 18.44
N THR A 4 0.69 2.72 18.17
CA THR A 4 1.14 2.19 16.87
C THR A 4 0.13 1.22 16.26
N ILE A 5 0.30 0.94 14.98
CA ILE A 5 -0.30 -0.18 14.26
C ILE A 5 0.84 -1.02 13.69
N ASP A 6 0.76 -2.33 13.89
CA ASP A 6 1.80 -3.29 13.49
C ASP A 6 1.51 -3.85 12.10
N PHE A 7 2.54 -3.90 11.27
CA PHE A 7 2.50 -4.43 9.91
C PHE A 7 3.41 -5.64 9.83
N GLU A 8 2.83 -6.81 9.57
CA GLU A 8 3.59 -8.01 9.25
C GLU A 8 4.14 -7.88 7.83
N THR A 9 5.47 -7.94 7.68
CA THR A 9 6.15 -7.63 6.41
C THR A 9 5.88 -8.70 5.36
N ASP A 10 5.68 -9.95 5.76
CA ASP A 10 5.31 -11.07 4.88
C ASP A 10 3.98 -10.84 4.16
N HIS A 11 3.11 -9.94 4.62
CA HIS A 11 1.91 -9.55 3.88
C HIS A 11 2.22 -9.02 2.47
N LEU A 12 3.41 -8.45 2.24
CA LEU A 12 3.88 -8.06 0.91
C LEU A 12 4.05 -9.24 -0.07
N LEU A 13 4.24 -10.45 0.47
CA LEU A 13 4.50 -11.67 -0.30
C LEU A 13 3.23 -12.47 -0.59
N THR A 14 2.17 -12.28 0.20
CA THR A 14 0.95 -13.11 0.11
C THR A 14 -0.06 -12.59 -0.92
N LYS A 15 -1.05 -13.43 -1.24
CA LYS A 15 -2.24 -13.00 -2.01
C LYS A 15 -3.12 -12.07 -1.20
N TRP A 16 -3.22 -12.28 0.11
CA TRP A 16 -4.18 -11.60 0.99
C TRP A 16 -3.66 -10.26 1.52
N GLY A 17 -2.38 -9.95 1.32
CA GLY A 17 -1.85 -8.64 1.66
C GLY A 17 -2.05 -8.28 3.13
N PHE A 18 -2.18 -6.98 3.38
CA PHE A 18 -2.47 -6.39 4.68
C PHE A 18 -3.97 -6.46 4.98
N GLN A 19 -4.45 -7.62 5.42
CA GLN A 19 -5.87 -7.91 5.71
C GLN A 19 -6.79 -7.60 4.53
N ASP A 20 -6.52 -8.18 3.37
CA ASP A 20 -7.26 -7.96 2.14
C ASP A 20 -7.26 -6.49 1.67
N GLY A 21 -6.25 -5.72 2.07
CA GLY A 21 -6.17 -4.28 1.83
C GLY A 21 -6.97 -3.42 2.82
N GLU A 22 -7.58 -4.02 3.83
CA GLU A 22 -8.48 -3.36 4.79
C GLU A 22 -7.84 -3.13 6.16
N GLN A 23 -6.55 -3.42 6.34
CA GLN A 23 -5.88 -3.30 7.65
C GLN A 23 -6.04 -1.93 8.34
N LEU A 24 -6.16 -0.86 7.56
CA LEU A 24 -6.36 0.50 8.09
C LEU A 24 -7.82 0.96 8.07
N GLY A 25 -8.74 0.17 7.54
CA GLY A 25 -10.14 0.55 7.32
C GLY A 25 -10.81 1.04 8.59
N ASP A 26 -10.82 0.21 9.64
CA ASP A 26 -11.48 0.55 10.91
C ASP A 26 -10.80 1.73 11.62
N PHE A 27 -9.47 1.79 11.58
CA PHE A 27 -8.72 2.90 12.16
C PHE A 27 -9.08 4.24 11.49
N LEU A 28 -9.13 4.27 10.15
CA LEU A 28 -9.49 5.47 9.40
C LEU A 28 -10.96 5.87 9.64
N ARG A 29 -11.88 4.91 9.76
CA ARG A 29 -13.30 5.18 10.10
C ARG A 29 -13.42 5.86 11.45
N GLN A 30 -12.78 5.32 12.48
CA GLN A 30 -12.81 5.85 13.85
C GLN A 30 -12.25 7.27 13.94
N ASN A 31 -11.41 7.67 12.98
CA ASN A 31 -10.82 9.00 12.89
C ASN A 31 -11.49 9.93 11.85
N GLY A 32 -12.72 9.61 11.43
CA GLY A 32 -13.58 10.53 10.68
C GLY A 32 -13.50 10.45 9.16
N TYR A 33 -12.74 9.50 8.59
CA TYR A 33 -12.66 9.30 7.14
C TYR A 33 -13.80 8.43 6.57
N GLY A 34 -14.60 7.79 7.43
CA GLY A 34 -15.69 6.87 7.05
C GLY A 34 -17.02 7.52 6.64
N ARG A 35 -17.05 8.84 6.38
CA ARG A 35 -18.25 9.52 5.83
C ARG A 35 -18.43 9.31 4.33
N LEU A 36 -17.44 8.70 3.68
CA LEU A 36 -17.59 8.11 2.36
C LEU A 36 -18.45 6.87 2.55
N ASP A 37 -19.54 6.73 1.79
CA ASP A 37 -20.42 5.57 1.83
C ASP A 37 -19.56 4.29 1.83
N GLU A 38 -19.73 3.42 2.83
CA GLU A 38 -18.89 2.24 3.08
C GLU A 38 -18.97 1.22 1.93
N THR A 39 -19.96 1.38 1.06
CA THR A 39 -20.16 0.59 -0.15
C THR A 39 -19.66 1.28 -1.41
N SER A 40 -19.21 2.54 -1.29
CA SER A 40 -18.68 3.28 -2.42
C SER A 40 -17.26 2.83 -2.77
N ASP A 41 -17.03 2.66 -4.06
CA ASP A 41 -15.68 2.45 -4.62
C ASP A 41 -14.70 3.54 -4.17
N GLU A 42 -15.23 4.73 -3.89
CA GLU A 42 -14.51 5.88 -3.36
C GLU A 42 -13.89 5.65 -1.97
N TRP A 43 -14.58 4.97 -1.06
CA TRP A 43 -14.03 4.62 0.25
C TRP A 43 -12.85 3.66 0.07
N TYR A 44 -13.08 2.56 -0.65
CA TYR A 44 -12.08 1.53 -0.89
C TYR A 44 -10.84 2.05 -1.62
N ALA A 45 -11.02 2.93 -2.61
CA ALA A 45 -9.91 3.56 -3.32
C ALA A 45 -9.05 4.41 -2.37
N PHE A 46 -9.68 5.15 -1.45
CA PHE A 46 -8.97 5.99 -0.50
C PHE A 46 -8.27 5.18 0.59
N SER A 47 -8.97 4.28 1.27
CA SER A 47 -8.40 3.47 2.36
C SER A 47 -7.17 2.69 1.88
N ARG A 48 -7.26 2.07 0.70
CA ARG A 48 -6.15 1.33 0.08
C ARG A 48 -5.01 2.24 -0.34
N ARG A 49 -5.29 3.46 -0.79
CA ARG A 49 -4.24 4.43 -1.11
C ARG A 49 -3.48 4.86 0.12
N VAL A 50 -4.17 5.12 1.24
CA VAL A 50 -3.52 5.41 2.53
C VAL A 50 -2.66 4.23 2.94
N LEU A 51 -3.17 3.00 2.87
CA LEU A 51 -2.41 1.79 3.17
C LEU A 51 -1.15 1.66 2.31
N CYS A 52 -1.27 1.83 0.99
CA CYS A 52 -0.10 1.79 0.10
C CYS A 52 0.95 2.84 0.48
N GLU A 53 0.53 4.08 0.70
CA GLU A 53 1.44 5.17 1.05
C GLU A 53 2.16 4.89 2.37
N VAL A 54 1.41 4.41 3.37
CA VAL A 54 1.99 4.06 4.68
C VAL A 54 3.02 2.94 4.55
N VAL A 55 2.67 1.89 3.81
CA VAL A 55 3.57 0.74 3.62
C VAL A 55 4.82 1.17 2.86
N GLU A 56 4.68 1.89 1.76
CA GLU A 56 5.80 2.33 0.93
C GLU A 56 6.74 3.30 1.64
N CYS A 57 6.20 4.27 2.38
CA CYS A 57 6.99 5.33 3.00
C CYS A 57 7.51 4.98 4.39
N PHE A 58 6.84 4.10 5.14
CA PHE A 58 7.19 3.84 6.54
C PHE A 58 7.48 2.37 6.84
N VAL A 59 6.89 1.40 6.13
CA VAL A 59 7.15 -0.02 6.37
C VAL A 59 8.34 -0.51 5.55
N CYS A 60 8.29 -0.34 4.22
CA CYS A 60 9.31 -0.81 3.29
C CYS A 60 10.73 -0.33 3.63
N PRO A 61 10.97 0.93 4.04
CA PRO A 61 12.32 1.39 4.38
C PRO A 61 12.91 0.77 5.64
N GLN A 62 12.08 0.12 6.46
CA GLN A 62 12.50 -0.58 7.68
C GLN A 62 12.80 -2.06 7.42
N ILE A 63 12.50 -2.58 6.23
CA ILE A 63 12.82 -3.95 5.82
C ILE A 63 14.30 -4.00 5.41
N SER A 64 15.06 -4.93 5.99
CA SER A 64 16.49 -5.11 5.74
C SER A 64 16.79 -5.79 4.41
N ASN A 65 15.85 -6.59 3.90
CA ASN A 65 15.94 -7.14 2.55
C ASN A 65 15.85 -6.01 1.51
N ALA A 66 16.60 -6.14 0.41
CA ALA A 66 16.49 -5.23 -0.71
C ALA A 66 15.21 -5.55 -1.50
N ILE A 67 14.10 -4.93 -1.11
CA ILE A 67 12.79 -5.16 -1.73
C ILE A 67 12.46 -4.14 -2.81
N LYS A 68 11.71 -4.57 -3.83
CA LYS A 68 11.09 -3.69 -4.83
C LYS A 68 9.57 -3.79 -4.74
N PRO A 69 8.91 -2.97 -3.92
CA PRO A 69 7.45 -2.97 -3.81
C PRO A 69 6.81 -2.36 -5.06
N TYR A 70 5.58 -2.78 -5.36
CA TYR A 70 4.73 -2.18 -6.38
C TYR A 70 3.27 -2.21 -5.94
N ARG A 71 2.51 -1.21 -6.40
CA ARG A 71 1.07 -1.10 -6.14
C ARG A 71 0.31 -1.94 -7.17
N VAL A 72 -0.52 -2.88 -6.72
CA VAL A 72 -1.45 -3.62 -7.59
C VAL A 72 -2.81 -2.92 -7.63
N LEU A 73 -3.16 -2.22 -6.54
CA LEU A 73 -4.45 -1.50 -6.36
C LEU A 73 -5.69 -2.36 -6.64
N THR A 74 -5.60 -3.68 -6.47
CA THR A 74 -6.76 -4.58 -6.54
C THR A 74 -7.46 -4.66 -5.20
N SER A 75 -8.68 -5.20 -5.21
CA SER A 75 -9.53 -5.31 -4.02
C SER A 75 -8.92 -6.08 -2.86
N HIS A 76 -8.06 -7.05 -3.16
CA HIS A 76 -7.55 -8.00 -2.17
C HIS A 76 -6.10 -7.73 -1.75
N ASN A 77 -5.34 -7.08 -2.62
CA ASN A 77 -3.96 -6.77 -2.28
C ASN A 77 -3.51 -5.52 -3.00
N PRO A 78 -3.54 -4.37 -2.34
CA PRO A 78 -3.19 -3.12 -2.99
C PRO A 78 -1.67 -2.95 -3.19
N MET A 79 -0.81 -3.76 -2.53
CA MET A 79 0.66 -3.67 -2.64
C MET A 79 1.39 -5.01 -2.48
N ARG A 80 2.36 -5.28 -3.35
CA ARG A 80 3.17 -6.51 -3.35
C ARG A 80 4.65 -6.20 -3.57
N VAL A 81 5.52 -7.20 -3.40
CA VAL A 81 6.91 -7.13 -3.86
C VAL A 81 7.09 -7.83 -5.21
N TYR A 82 7.89 -7.20 -6.07
CA TYR A 82 8.30 -7.69 -7.37
C TYR A 82 9.63 -8.46 -7.30
N GLU A 83 10.51 -8.00 -6.41
CA GLU A 83 11.87 -8.52 -6.25
C GLU A 83 12.25 -8.42 -4.77
N VAL A 84 13.00 -9.42 -4.30
CA VAL A 84 13.63 -9.44 -2.98
C VAL A 84 15.07 -9.89 -3.18
N ASP A 85 16.03 -9.10 -2.69
CA ASP A 85 17.46 -9.38 -2.72
C ASP A 85 18.00 -9.70 -4.13
N GLY A 86 17.50 -9.00 -5.14
CA GLY A 86 17.91 -9.19 -6.54
C GLY A 86 17.17 -10.28 -7.30
N HIS A 87 16.28 -11.03 -6.65
CA HIS A 87 15.56 -12.16 -7.24
C HIS A 87 14.09 -11.84 -7.50
N HIS A 88 13.67 -11.98 -8.76
CA HIS A 88 12.28 -11.78 -9.15
C HIS A 88 11.37 -12.87 -8.56
N ILE A 89 10.09 -12.55 -8.30
CA ILE A 89 9.14 -13.49 -7.67
C ILE A 89 8.99 -14.83 -8.40
N THR A 90 9.23 -14.89 -9.71
CA THR A 90 9.13 -16.13 -10.50
C THR A 90 10.35 -17.03 -10.38
N GLU A 91 11.44 -16.52 -9.78
CA GLU A 91 12.70 -17.25 -9.60
C GLU A 91 12.77 -17.92 -8.23
N TRP A 92 11.79 -17.70 -7.35
CA TRP A 92 11.79 -18.23 -6.00
C TRP A 92 11.46 -19.72 -5.99
N GLU A 93 12.42 -20.54 -5.57
CA GLU A 93 12.16 -21.94 -5.21
C GLU A 93 11.42 -22.04 -3.87
N THR A 94 11.74 -21.11 -2.95
CA THR A 94 11.08 -20.91 -1.66
C THR A 94 10.81 -19.44 -1.46
N VAL A 95 9.64 -19.10 -0.89
CA VAL A 95 9.29 -17.72 -0.56
C VAL A 95 10.28 -17.18 0.48
N PRO A 96 10.94 -16.03 0.24
CA PRO A 96 11.87 -15.45 1.20
C PRO A 96 11.15 -14.98 2.45
N THR A 97 11.85 -14.92 3.58
CA THR A 97 11.33 -14.31 4.81
C THR A 97 11.80 -12.87 4.91
N LEU A 98 10.89 -11.92 5.09
CA LEU A 98 11.25 -10.52 5.25
C LEU A 98 11.64 -10.20 6.70
N GLN A 99 12.65 -9.35 6.87
CA GLN A 99 13.15 -8.96 8.18
C GLN A 99 13.10 -7.43 8.35
N PRO A 100 12.62 -6.89 9.48
CA PRO A 100 11.99 -7.62 10.58
C PRO A 100 10.63 -8.21 10.16
N PHE A 101 10.14 -9.20 10.90
CA PHE A 101 8.81 -9.77 10.67
C PHE A 101 7.69 -8.73 10.87
N THR A 102 7.86 -7.81 11.81
CA THR A 102 6.88 -6.76 12.12
C THR A 102 7.53 -5.39 12.10
N VAL A 103 6.84 -4.43 11.50
CA VAL A 103 7.16 -3.00 11.58
C VAL A 103 5.99 -2.26 12.20
N SER A 104 6.24 -1.49 13.25
CA SER A 104 5.23 -0.66 13.90
C SER A 104 5.26 0.76 13.33
N VAL A 105 4.11 1.27 12.90
CA VAL A 105 3.95 2.66 12.45
C VAL A 105 3.08 3.43 13.43
N ALA A 106 3.50 4.65 13.79
CA ALA A 106 2.72 5.52 14.68
C ALA A 106 1.36 5.89 14.06
N ARG A 107 0.31 5.85 14.88
CA ARG A 107 -1.05 6.25 14.45
C ARG A 107 -1.10 7.67 13.91
N GLU A 108 -0.36 8.60 14.52
CA GLU A 108 -0.23 9.98 14.03
C GLU A 108 0.30 10.04 12.60
N THR A 109 1.37 9.31 12.29
CA THR A 109 1.94 9.25 10.93
C THR A 109 0.93 8.73 9.90
N ILE A 110 0.12 7.73 10.29
CA ILE A 110 -0.95 7.19 9.43
C ILE A 110 -2.03 8.26 9.19
N LEU A 111 -2.42 9.00 10.22
CA LEU A 111 -3.40 10.07 10.11
C LEU A 111 -2.89 11.25 9.28
N GLU A 112 -1.64 11.67 9.47
CA GLU A 112 -1.00 12.72 8.67
C GLU A 112 -0.99 12.34 7.19
N THR A 113 -0.68 11.08 6.89
CA THR A 113 -0.75 10.52 5.53
C THR A 113 -2.17 10.57 4.98
N ALA A 114 -3.16 10.19 5.77
CA ALA A 114 -4.57 10.26 5.40
C ALA A 114 -5.03 11.70 5.14
N VAL A 115 -4.65 12.67 5.99
CA VAL A 115 -4.95 14.11 5.82
C VAL A 115 -4.38 14.60 4.50
N HIS A 116 -3.10 14.32 4.24
CA HIS A 116 -2.42 14.74 3.03
C HIS A 116 -3.10 14.18 1.77
N LEU A 117 -3.41 12.88 1.77
CA LEU A 117 -4.06 12.21 0.65
C LEU A 117 -5.52 12.66 0.46
N TYR A 118 -6.23 12.97 1.55
CA TYR A 118 -7.59 13.47 1.49
C TYR A 118 -7.64 14.91 0.94
N ALA A 119 -6.71 15.77 1.35
CA ALA A 119 -6.59 17.13 0.83
C ALA A 119 -6.24 17.16 -0.66
N THR A 120 -5.44 16.21 -1.13
CA THR A 120 -5.05 16.08 -2.55
C THR A 120 -6.07 15.33 -3.41
N ARG A 121 -7.12 14.77 -2.80
CA ARG A 121 -8.21 14.07 -3.49
C ARG A 121 -9.04 15.00 -4.38
N PHE A 122 -9.04 16.31 -4.08
CA PHE A 122 -9.74 17.33 -4.84
C PHE A 122 -8.74 18.17 -5.63
N THR A 123 -8.62 17.92 -6.95
CA THR A 123 -8.19 18.97 -7.86
C THR A 123 -9.33 20.01 -7.94
N PRO A 124 -9.04 21.32 -8.16
CA PRO A 124 -10.07 22.34 -8.33
C PRO A 124 -11.09 22.05 -9.45
N THR A 125 -10.80 21.07 -10.31
CA THR A 125 -11.62 20.67 -11.45
C THR A 125 -12.67 19.61 -11.13
N GLY A 126 -12.68 19.02 -9.93
CA GLY A 126 -13.67 18.00 -9.54
C GLY A 126 -13.51 16.66 -10.26
N GLU A 127 -12.37 16.43 -10.92
CA GLU A 127 -12.08 15.15 -11.56
C GLU A 127 -11.67 14.11 -10.51
N ILE A 128 -12.37 12.97 -10.50
CA ILE A 128 -11.86 11.76 -9.86
C ILE A 128 -10.68 11.30 -10.71
N VAL A 129 -9.46 11.68 -10.33
CA VAL A 129 -8.29 11.14 -11.01
C VAL A 129 -8.26 9.65 -10.71
N SER A 130 -8.36 8.83 -11.76
CA SER A 130 -8.05 7.41 -11.67
C SER A 130 -6.56 7.28 -11.40
N TYR A 131 -6.21 7.21 -10.12
CA TYR A 131 -4.84 7.19 -9.64
C TYR A 131 -4.27 5.77 -9.73
N MET A 132 -4.26 5.16 -10.91
CA MET A 132 -3.20 4.21 -11.25
C MET A 132 -1.87 4.98 -11.18
N VAL A 133 -1.37 5.24 -9.96
CA VAL A 133 -0.04 5.79 -9.74
C VAL A 133 0.91 4.65 -10.06
N ARG A 134 1.23 4.53 -11.35
CA ARG A 134 2.37 3.78 -11.81
C ARG A 134 3.58 4.53 -11.26
N SER A 135 4.23 4.04 -10.21
CA SER A 135 5.58 4.51 -9.89
C SER A 135 6.43 4.42 -11.17
N ALA A 136 7.46 5.26 -11.34
CA ALA A 136 8.35 5.15 -12.50
C ALA A 136 8.87 3.71 -12.66
N TRP A 137 9.10 3.02 -11.53
CA TRP A 137 9.42 1.61 -11.46
C TRP A 137 8.27 0.70 -11.94
N ALA A 138 7.04 0.86 -11.43
CA ALA A 138 5.90 0.06 -11.87
C ALA A 138 5.56 0.28 -13.36
N THR A 139 5.81 1.49 -13.89
CA THR A 139 5.71 1.80 -15.32
C THR A 139 6.77 1.05 -16.11
N ALA A 140 8.03 1.10 -15.67
CA ALA A 140 9.14 0.41 -16.32
C ALA A 140 8.94 -1.12 -16.30
N VAL A 141 8.47 -1.68 -15.19
CA VAL A 141 8.13 -3.10 -15.07
C VAL A 141 6.95 -3.46 -15.97
N ALA A 142 5.87 -2.68 -15.97
CA ALA A 142 4.74 -2.92 -16.87
C ALA A 142 5.14 -2.87 -18.35
N GLN A 143 6.05 -1.96 -18.74
CA GLN A 143 6.61 -1.90 -20.09
C GLN A 143 7.51 -3.12 -20.40
N GLN A 144 8.39 -3.53 -19.47
CA GLN A 144 9.23 -4.72 -19.64
C GLN A 144 8.42 -6.00 -19.77
N GLN A 145 7.26 -6.08 -19.10
CA GLN A 145 6.35 -7.23 -19.13
C GLN A 145 5.31 -7.16 -20.26
N GLY A 146 5.29 -6.08 -21.06
CA GLY A 146 4.33 -5.89 -22.16
C GLY A 146 2.89 -5.64 -21.70
N TRP A 147 2.68 -5.16 -20.48
CA TRP A 147 1.36 -4.91 -19.88
C TRP A 147 0.85 -3.48 -20.07
N ALA A 148 1.67 -2.59 -20.64
CA ALA A 148 1.27 -1.24 -21.00
C ALA A 148 1.48 -1.03 -22.50
N GLU A 149 0.40 -0.70 -23.22
CA GLU A 149 0.47 0.06 -24.47
C GLU A 149 0.93 1.50 -24.20
#